data_AF-A0A6P8T4L3-F1
#
_entry.id   AF-A0A6P8T4L3-F1
#
_cell.length_a   1.000
_cell.length_b   1.000
_cell.length_c   1.000
_cell.angle_alpha   90.00
_cell.angle_beta   90.00
_cell.angle_gamma   90.00
#
_symmetry.space_group_name_H-M   'P 1'
#
loop_
_entity.id
_entity.type
_entity.pdbx_description
1 polymer ?
#
loop_
_entity_poly.entity_id
_entity_poly.type
_entity_poly.pdbx_seq_one_letter_code
_entity_poly.pdbx_strand_id
1 'polypeptide(L)'
;MGNQVEKLTHLNYAEVPTSDPNGFEPDDNGPRIGVSYIFSNDDDDQDENLDRFSSEKNMVNHEEKPFDPGDQLECSIFYREECVYETNTGAETHSAESLLNKCRPGDLLEFVNTGQYPQWAVYVGDFQVVHLQRAEIKNNFLTDVSQGKKGRIVNGLYRYCALPPEVIVRNALDHVGSRDRELYWRNSECFAAWCRFGKREFKIGGEIRIGKQPYRLKLLFSEKKNHVLEFQSLEDVIMEKRRNDQIGKDAVMQELANHLNTTHEIKEDHFAN
;
A
#
# COMPACT_ATOMS: atom_id res chain seq x y z
N MET A 1 27.92 46.56 12.47
CA MET A 1 27.40 45.51 11.57
C MET A 1 28.48 44.46 11.42
N GLY A 2 28.18 43.19 11.70
CA GLY A 2 29.11 42.08 11.56
C GLY A 2 28.95 41.04 12.66
N ASN A 3 27.79 40.39 12.71
CA ASN A 3 27.54 39.22 13.56
C ASN A 3 28.45 38.06 13.11
N GLN A 4 29.31 37.58 14.01
CA GLN A 4 29.88 36.24 13.91
C GLN A 4 29.02 35.32 14.79
N VAL A 5 28.29 34.42 14.15
CA VAL A 5 27.49 33.39 14.81
C VAL A 5 28.11 32.05 14.42
N GLU A 6 28.98 31.53 15.28
CA GLU A 6 29.43 30.14 15.21
C GLU A 6 29.32 29.51 16.60
N LYS A 7 28.83 28.26 16.59
CA LYS A 7 28.78 27.28 17.70
C LYS A 7 27.63 27.40 18.70
N LEU A 8 26.53 26.72 18.36
CA LEU A 8 25.69 26.03 19.34
C LEU A 8 25.64 24.55 18.95
N THR A 9 26.75 23.87 19.21
CA THR A 9 26.88 22.42 19.22
C THR A 9 26.43 21.89 20.59
N HIS A 10 25.56 20.88 20.56
CA HIS A 10 25.24 19.93 21.66
C HIS A 10 24.52 20.49 22.90
N LEU A 11 23.18 20.40 22.90
CA LEU A 11 22.41 20.34 24.15
C LEU A 11 22.34 18.88 24.61
N ASN A 12 23.02 18.61 25.73
CA ASN A 12 23.04 17.36 26.45
C ASN A 12 21.75 17.25 27.30
N TYR A 13 20.98 16.18 27.12
CA TYR A 13 19.69 15.94 27.79
C TYR A 13 19.88 15.35 29.20
N ALA A 14 20.66 16.03 30.04
CA ALA A 14 20.90 15.60 31.41
C ALA A 14 20.97 16.83 32.30
N GLU A 15 19.81 17.35 32.68
CA GLU A 15 19.54 18.19 33.86
C GLU A 15 18.12 18.77 33.73
N VAL A 16 17.12 17.94 33.99
CA VAL A 16 15.76 18.43 34.27
C VAL A 16 15.51 18.15 35.76
N PRO A 17 15.50 19.17 36.63
CA PRO A 17 15.13 19.00 38.02
C PRO A 17 13.64 18.66 38.09
N THR A 18 13.29 17.37 38.21
CA THR A 18 11.93 16.92 38.44
C THR A 18 11.59 17.06 39.92
N SER A 19 11.51 18.29 40.43
CA SER A 19 10.94 18.58 41.75
C SER A 19 10.48 20.03 41.82
N ASP A 20 9.18 20.21 42.07
CA ASP A 20 8.57 21.50 42.41
C ASP A 20 8.97 21.86 43.86
N PRO A 21 9.60 23.02 44.14
CA PRO A 21 10.14 23.31 45.46
C PRO A 21 9.10 23.87 46.45
N ASN A 22 7.83 23.99 46.07
CA ASN A 22 6.78 24.44 46.98
C ASN A 22 5.92 23.26 47.47
N GLY A 23 6.39 22.65 48.56
CA GLY A 23 5.58 21.73 49.36
C GLY A 23 4.33 22.42 49.92
N PHE A 24 3.17 21.99 49.44
CA PHE A 24 1.88 22.14 50.12
C PHE A 24 1.02 20.94 49.73
N GLU A 25 0.89 19.97 50.64
CA GLU A 25 -0.26 19.05 50.63
C GLU A 25 -1.43 19.73 51.35
N PRO A 26 -2.61 19.69 50.75
CA PRO A 26 -3.78 19.35 51.54
C PRO A 26 -4.64 18.28 50.86
N ASP A 27 -5.05 17.31 51.68
CA ASP A 27 -6.10 16.31 51.49
C ASP A 27 -6.95 16.43 50.22
N ASP A 28 -6.77 15.48 49.29
CA ASP A 28 -7.87 15.11 48.39
C ASP A 28 -8.05 13.60 48.34
N ASN A 29 -9.22 13.20 48.82
CA ASN A 29 -9.70 11.86 49.09
C ASN A 29 -10.22 11.22 47.78
N GLY A 30 -9.36 11.12 46.77
CA GLY A 30 -9.65 10.45 45.50
C GLY A 30 -8.99 9.07 45.41
N PRO A 31 -9.62 8.03 44.82
CA PRO A 31 -8.94 6.77 44.56
C PRO A 31 -7.82 7.04 43.55
N ARG A 32 -6.58 7.07 44.03
CA ARG A 32 -5.39 7.19 43.21
C ARG A 32 -5.24 5.87 42.44
N ILE A 33 -5.79 5.81 41.22
CA ILE A 33 -5.69 4.66 40.33
C ILE A 33 -4.21 4.52 39.94
N GLY A 34 -3.49 3.69 40.69
CA GLY A 34 -2.12 3.30 40.38
C GLY A 34 -2.13 2.45 39.12
N VAL A 35 -1.59 2.96 38.03
CA VAL A 35 -1.31 2.18 36.83
C VAL A 35 0.05 1.53 37.03
N SER A 36 0.08 0.31 37.56
CA SER A 36 1.28 -0.51 37.61
C SER A 36 1.52 -1.14 36.24
N TYR A 37 2.55 -0.68 35.53
CA TYR A 37 3.11 -1.38 34.37
C TYR A 37 3.91 -2.58 34.89
N ILE A 38 3.35 -3.78 34.79
CA ILE A 38 4.05 -5.03 35.06
C ILE A 38 4.75 -5.43 33.75
N PHE A 39 6.09 -5.35 33.75
CA PHE A 39 6.90 -6.03 32.75
C PHE A 39 7.05 -7.49 33.21
N SER A 40 6.33 -8.41 32.56
CA SER A 40 6.68 -9.82 32.65
C SER A 40 7.96 -10.02 31.82
N ASN A 41 9.08 -10.03 32.52
CA ASN A 41 10.36 -10.47 32.01
C ASN A 41 10.39 -12.01 32.07
N ASP A 42 9.73 -12.67 31.11
CA ASP A 42 10.01 -14.08 30.83
C ASP A 42 11.19 -14.11 29.85
N ASP A 43 12.39 -14.16 30.42
CA ASP A 43 13.57 -14.72 29.77
C ASP A 43 13.33 -16.22 29.61
N ASP A 44 12.90 -16.63 28.42
CA ASP A 44 13.17 -17.97 27.91
C ASP A 44 14.10 -17.82 26.69
N ASP A 45 15.40 -17.89 26.97
CA ASP A 45 16.42 -18.25 25.99
C ASP A 45 16.14 -19.66 25.48
N GLN A 46 15.55 -19.80 24.28
CA GLN A 46 15.86 -20.89 23.36
C GLN A 46 15.21 -20.72 21.96
N ASP A 47 16.06 -20.96 20.97
CA ASP A 47 15.79 -21.50 19.64
C ASP A 47 15.31 -20.58 18.49
N GLU A 48 16.29 -20.19 17.68
CA GLU A 48 16.36 -20.48 16.24
C GLU A 48 15.03 -20.56 15.48
N ASN A 49 14.44 -19.42 15.10
CA ASN A 49 13.47 -19.40 13.99
C ASN A 49 13.30 -18.04 13.28
N LEU A 50 14.41 -17.35 13.00
CA LEU A 50 14.40 -16.14 12.17
C LEU A 50 14.98 -16.35 10.76
N ASP A 51 14.94 -17.59 10.24
CA ASP A 51 15.42 -17.96 8.91
C ASP A 51 14.48 -18.95 8.19
N ARG A 52 13.16 -18.70 8.22
CA ARG A 52 12.21 -19.60 7.55
C ARG A 52 11.06 -18.96 6.78
N PHE A 53 11.30 -17.88 6.05
CA PHE A 53 10.47 -17.58 4.87
C PHE A 53 11.30 -17.04 3.70
N SER A 54 12.29 -17.84 3.27
CA SER A 54 12.74 -17.85 1.89
C SER A 54 13.17 -19.27 1.49
N SER A 55 12.28 -19.86 0.70
CA SER A 55 12.50 -20.97 -0.25
C SER A 55 12.52 -22.41 0.26
N GLU A 56 11.79 -23.24 -0.51
CA GLU A 56 11.85 -24.71 -0.60
C GLU A 56 10.96 -25.55 0.34
N LYS A 57 9.64 -25.44 0.16
CA LYS A 57 8.73 -26.58 -0.10
C LYS A 57 7.29 -26.09 -0.20
N ASN A 58 6.99 -25.51 -1.36
CA ASN A 58 5.66 -25.54 -1.96
C ASN A 58 5.86 -25.26 -3.45
N MET A 59 6.53 -26.19 -4.14
CA MET A 59 6.21 -26.43 -5.55
C MET A 59 4.80 -27.03 -5.58
N VAL A 60 3.80 -26.21 -5.26
CA VAL A 60 2.49 -26.44 -5.83
C VAL A 60 2.73 -26.18 -7.30
N ASN A 61 2.59 -27.21 -8.13
CA ASN A 61 2.30 -27.03 -9.54
C ASN A 61 1.01 -26.19 -9.60
N HIS A 62 1.13 -24.88 -9.45
CA HIS A 62 0.15 -23.99 -10.01
C HIS A 62 0.37 -24.15 -11.51
N GLU A 63 -0.44 -25.01 -12.13
CA GLU A 63 -0.89 -24.71 -13.48
C GLU A 63 -1.23 -23.22 -13.45
N GLU A 64 -0.41 -22.38 -14.10
CA GLU A 64 -0.65 -20.96 -14.18
C GLU A 64 -2.04 -20.81 -14.81
N LYS A 65 -3.05 -20.59 -13.96
CA LYS A 65 -4.42 -20.43 -14.43
C LYS A 65 -4.37 -19.26 -15.41
N PRO A 66 -4.87 -19.45 -16.64
CA PRO A 66 -4.91 -18.37 -17.61
C PRO A 66 -5.58 -17.15 -16.97
N PHE A 67 -4.99 -15.97 -17.20
CA PHE A 67 -5.57 -14.71 -16.74
C PHE A 67 -7.03 -14.63 -17.20
N ASP A 68 -7.96 -14.54 -16.24
CA ASP A 68 -9.40 -14.41 -16.50
C ASP A 68 -9.83 -12.95 -16.30
N PRO A 69 -10.15 -12.22 -17.38
CA PRO A 69 -10.67 -10.85 -17.27
C PRO A 69 -11.96 -10.77 -16.44
N GLY A 70 -12.75 -11.85 -16.38
CA GLY A 70 -14.01 -11.90 -15.62
C GLY A 70 -13.83 -11.90 -14.11
N ASP A 71 -12.64 -12.30 -13.63
CA ASP A 71 -12.28 -12.34 -12.21
C ASP A 71 -11.74 -10.99 -11.69
N GLN A 72 -11.57 -9.99 -12.57
CA GLN A 72 -11.19 -8.65 -12.15
C GLN A 72 -12.32 -7.96 -11.39
N LEU A 73 -11.97 -7.35 -10.26
CA LEU A 73 -12.90 -6.56 -9.46
C LEU A 73 -12.93 -5.11 -9.93
N GLU A 74 -14.11 -4.65 -10.31
CA GLU A 74 -14.34 -3.24 -10.58
C GLU A 74 -14.34 -2.46 -9.26
N CYS A 75 -13.61 -1.35 -9.21
CA CYS A 75 -13.61 -0.50 -8.03
C CYS A 75 -13.31 0.97 -8.32
N SER A 76 -13.72 1.81 -7.39
CA SER A 76 -13.40 3.23 -7.36
C SER A 76 -12.94 3.64 -5.96
N ILE A 77 -11.97 4.55 -5.89
CA ILE A 77 -11.48 5.13 -4.63
C ILE A 77 -11.89 6.59 -4.61
N PHE A 78 -12.52 7.00 -3.51
CA PHE A 78 -12.88 8.38 -3.25
C PHE A 78 -12.03 8.94 -2.12
N TYR A 79 -11.54 10.17 -2.29
CA TYR A 79 -11.08 11.00 -1.18
C TYR A 79 -12.18 12.00 -0.85
N ARG A 80 -12.80 11.85 0.32
CA ARG A 80 -14.04 12.52 0.69
C ARG A 80 -15.13 12.25 -0.36
N GLU A 81 -15.46 13.22 -1.19
CA GLU A 81 -16.47 13.13 -2.25
C GLU A 81 -15.86 13.04 -3.66
N GLU A 82 -14.55 13.22 -3.79
CA GLU A 82 -13.85 13.23 -5.07
C GLU A 82 -13.36 11.83 -5.44
N CYS A 83 -13.73 11.33 -6.63
CA CYS A 83 -13.18 10.09 -7.15
C CYS A 83 -11.72 10.32 -7.59
N VAL A 84 -10.78 9.63 -6.95
CA VAL A 84 -9.33 9.75 -7.20
C VAL A 84 -8.77 8.55 -7.95
N TYR A 85 -9.49 7.43 -7.99
CA TYR A 85 -9.12 6.24 -8.74
C TYR A 85 -10.37 5.54 -9.27
N GLU A 86 -10.32 5.02 -10.48
CA GLU A 86 -11.37 4.21 -11.05
C GLU A 86 -10.78 3.14 -11.98
N THR A 87 -11.20 1.89 -11.79
CA THR A 87 -10.86 0.79 -12.68
C THR A 87 -12.14 0.12 -13.15
N ASN A 88 -12.31 0.02 -14.45
CA ASN A 88 -13.44 -0.65 -15.08
C ASN A 88 -12.97 -2.00 -15.62
N THR A 89 -13.75 -3.05 -15.37
CA THR A 89 -13.55 -4.37 -15.99
C THR A 89 -13.63 -4.22 -17.51
N GLY A 90 -12.51 -4.37 -18.21
CA GLY A 90 -12.47 -4.30 -19.68
C GLY A 90 -11.29 -3.58 -20.30
N ALA A 91 -10.35 -3.03 -19.52
CA ALA A 91 -9.12 -2.48 -20.11
C ALA A 91 -8.34 -3.61 -20.81
N GLU A 92 -8.20 -3.50 -22.13
CA GLU A 92 -7.53 -4.51 -22.97
C GLU A 92 -6.12 -4.79 -22.46
N THR A 93 -5.85 -6.05 -22.17
CA THR A 93 -4.51 -6.52 -21.85
C THR A 93 -3.79 -6.93 -23.13
N HIS A 94 -2.52 -6.58 -23.23
CA HIS A 94 -1.67 -6.80 -24.41
C HIS A 94 -0.46 -7.67 -24.06
N SER A 95 0.12 -8.33 -25.06
CA SER A 95 1.42 -9.00 -24.91
C SER A 95 2.52 -7.96 -24.66
N ALA A 96 3.67 -8.42 -24.16
CA ALA A 96 4.84 -7.57 -23.99
C ALA A 96 5.25 -6.89 -25.30
N GLU A 97 5.27 -7.61 -26.43
CA GLU A 97 5.67 -7.00 -27.71
C GLU A 97 4.67 -5.93 -28.18
N SER A 98 3.37 -6.17 -27.97
CA SER A 98 2.35 -5.19 -28.30
C SER A 98 2.44 -3.94 -27.42
N LEU A 99 2.78 -4.09 -26.13
CA LEU A 99 3.05 -2.96 -25.25
C LEU A 99 4.27 -2.17 -25.69
N LEU A 100 5.38 -2.82 -26.06
CA LEU A 100 6.59 -2.13 -26.53
C LEU A 100 6.31 -1.18 -27.70
N ASN A 101 5.37 -1.53 -28.59
CA ASN A 101 4.99 -0.69 -29.73
C ASN A 101 4.05 0.48 -29.35
N LYS A 102 3.43 0.46 -28.16
CA LYS A 102 2.46 1.47 -27.71
C LYS A 102 3.03 2.41 -26.66
N CYS A 103 3.96 1.95 -25.83
CA CYS A 103 4.48 2.68 -24.68
C CYS A 103 5.28 3.91 -25.09
N ARG A 104 5.12 4.97 -24.29
CA ARG A 104 5.96 6.17 -24.32
C ARG A 104 6.66 6.33 -22.97
N PRO A 105 7.89 6.90 -22.93
CA PRO A 105 8.55 7.18 -21.66
C PRO A 105 7.64 7.93 -20.71
N GLY A 106 7.57 7.50 -19.45
CA GLY A 106 6.66 8.02 -18.43
C GLY A 106 5.30 7.31 -18.32
N ASP A 107 4.99 6.37 -19.22
CA ASP A 107 3.78 5.54 -19.11
C ASP A 107 3.86 4.58 -17.91
N LEU A 108 2.72 4.40 -17.24
CA LEU A 108 2.57 3.36 -16.22
C LEU A 108 2.05 2.08 -16.84
N LEU A 109 2.65 0.98 -16.43
CA LEU A 109 2.30 -0.35 -16.85
C LEU A 109 1.83 -1.16 -15.66
N GLU A 110 0.81 -1.96 -15.89
CA GLU A 110 0.35 -2.98 -14.96
C GLU A 110 0.39 -4.34 -15.65
N PHE A 111 1.15 -5.27 -15.08
CA PHE A 111 1.18 -6.67 -15.49
C PHE A 111 0.28 -7.48 -14.54
N VAL A 112 -0.69 -8.16 -15.13
CA VAL A 112 -1.75 -8.85 -14.40
C VAL A 112 -1.60 -10.36 -14.51
N ASN A 113 -1.90 -11.07 -13.43
CA ASN A 113 -1.96 -12.53 -13.41
C ASN A 113 -2.95 -12.99 -12.33
N THR A 114 -3.69 -14.06 -12.59
CA THR A 114 -4.66 -14.60 -11.63
C THR A 114 -3.95 -15.09 -10.37
N GLY A 115 -4.46 -14.76 -9.18
CA GLY A 115 -3.89 -15.22 -7.91
C GLY A 115 -2.63 -14.47 -7.46
N GLN A 116 -2.20 -13.42 -8.17
CA GLN A 116 -1.00 -12.65 -7.86
C GLN A 116 -1.30 -11.16 -7.79
N TYR A 117 -0.56 -10.45 -6.95
CA TYR A 117 -0.58 -9.00 -6.95
C TYR A 117 -0.18 -8.45 -8.33
N PRO A 118 -0.95 -7.52 -8.91
CA PRO A 118 -0.54 -6.83 -10.12
C PRO A 118 0.81 -6.13 -9.91
N GLN A 119 1.72 -6.35 -10.86
CA GLN A 119 3.04 -5.73 -10.86
C GLN A 119 2.98 -4.43 -11.64
N TRP A 120 3.25 -3.32 -10.97
CA TRP A 120 3.30 -2.00 -11.60
C TRP A 120 4.73 -1.61 -11.96
N ALA A 121 4.87 -0.86 -13.05
CA ALA A 121 6.17 -0.37 -13.53
C ALA A 121 6.03 0.98 -14.27
N VAL A 122 7.13 1.72 -14.36
CA VAL A 122 7.25 2.94 -15.16
C VAL A 122 8.07 2.62 -16.40
N TYR A 123 7.54 2.86 -17.59
CA TYR A 123 8.31 2.73 -18.83
C TYR A 123 9.27 3.91 -18.97
N VAL A 124 10.56 3.64 -19.14
CA VAL A 124 11.62 4.68 -19.17
C VAL A 124 12.21 4.93 -20.55
N GLY A 125 11.79 4.16 -21.55
CA GLY A 125 12.38 4.18 -22.90
C GLY A 125 13.21 2.93 -23.17
N ASP A 126 13.67 2.76 -24.42
CA ASP A 126 14.57 1.69 -24.84
C ASP A 126 14.15 0.28 -24.41
N PHE A 127 12.84 -0.01 -24.46
CA PHE A 127 12.25 -1.28 -24.04
C PHE A 127 12.43 -1.61 -22.55
N GLN A 128 12.82 -0.63 -21.74
CA GLN A 128 13.10 -0.77 -20.32
C GLN A 128 11.99 -0.20 -19.44
N VAL A 129 11.85 -0.80 -18.26
CA VAL A 129 10.92 -0.39 -17.22
C VAL A 129 11.63 -0.35 -15.87
N VAL A 130 11.22 0.59 -15.03
CA VAL A 130 11.64 0.65 -13.63
C VAL A 130 10.49 0.22 -12.73
N HIS A 131 10.75 -0.67 -11.78
CA HIS A 131 9.72 -1.20 -10.89
C HIS A 131 10.28 -1.61 -9.53
N LEU A 132 9.40 -1.62 -8.52
CA LEU A 132 9.70 -2.20 -7.22
C LEU A 132 9.42 -3.70 -7.25
N GLN A 133 10.41 -4.52 -6.94
CA GLN A 133 10.27 -5.97 -6.83
C GLN A 133 11.11 -6.49 -5.66
N ARG A 134 10.47 -7.24 -4.75
CA ARG A 134 11.15 -7.85 -3.59
C ARG A 134 12.01 -6.84 -2.80
N ALA A 135 11.40 -5.71 -2.43
CA ALA A 135 12.07 -4.63 -1.68
C ALA A 135 13.32 -4.03 -2.37
N GLU A 136 13.35 -4.02 -3.70
CA GLU A 136 14.38 -3.36 -4.50
C GLU A 136 13.78 -2.66 -5.72
N ILE A 137 14.23 -1.44 -6.01
CA ILE A 137 13.91 -0.74 -7.27
C ILE A 137 14.89 -1.18 -8.36
N LYS A 138 14.36 -1.79 -9.42
CA LYS A 138 15.17 -2.32 -10.53
C LYS A 138 14.82 -1.66 -11.85
N ASN A 139 15.83 -1.56 -12.71
CA ASN A 139 15.65 -1.27 -14.13
C ASN A 139 15.86 -2.56 -14.92
N ASN A 140 14.84 -3.02 -15.64
CA ASN A 140 14.87 -4.26 -16.41
C ASN A 140 14.16 -4.10 -17.75
N PHE A 141 14.36 -5.04 -18.68
CA PHE A 141 13.57 -5.06 -19.91
C PHE A 141 12.11 -5.38 -19.62
N LEU A 142 11.19 -4.74 -20.34
CA LEU A 142 9.75 -4.95 -20.20
C LEU A 142 9.39 -6.43 -20.32
N THR A 143 10.01 -7.15 -21.24
CA THR A 143 9.79 -8.58 -21.48
C THR A 143 10.22 -9.45 -20.29
N ASP A 144 11.29 -9.07 -19.61
CA ASP A 144 11.79 -9.80 -18.45
C ASP A 144 10.87 -9.60 -17.24
N VAL A 145 10.34 -8.38 -17.09
CA VAL A 145 9.37 -8.04 -16.02
C VAL A 145 8.01 -8.66 -16.29
N SER A 146 7.58 -8.74 -17.55
CA SER A 146 6.30 -9.34 -17.90
C SER A 146 6.30 -10.85 -17.66
N GLN A 147 7.43 -11.55 -17.85
CA GLN A 147 7.53 -13.00 -17.70
C GLN A 147 6.43 -13.76 -18.47
N GLY A 148 6.09 -13.28 -19.67
CA GLY A 148 5.00 -13.84 -20.49
C GLY A 148 3.59 -13.40 -20.08
N LYS A 149 3.41 -12.71 -18.95
CA LYS A 149 2.13 -12.15 -18.51
C LYS A 149 1.69 -11.03 -19.44
N LYS A 150 0.38 -10.87 -19.57
CA LYS A 150 -0.20 -9.73 -20.27
C LYS A 150 -0.15 -8.50 -19.36
N GLY A 151 -0.06 -7.33 -19.98
CA GLY A 151 -0.11 -6.07 -19.25
C GLY A 151 -0.92 -5.00 -20.00
N ARG A 152 -1.09 -3.85 -19.36
CA ARG A 152 -1.84 -2.72 -19.90
C ARG A 152 -1.23 -1.40 -19.48
N ILE A 153 -1.47 -0.35 -20.26
CA ILE A 153 -1.08 1.02 -19.92
C ILE A 153 -2.16 1.60 -18.99
N VAL A 154 -1.77 2.02 -17.78
CA VAL A 154 -2.69 2.40 -16.68
C VAL A 154 -2.60 3.88 -16.29
N ASN A 155 -2.17 4.72 -17.24
CA ASN A 155 -1.99 6.15 -17.05
C ASN A 155 -3.20 6.91 -16.48
N GLY A 156 -4.41 6.41 -16.72
CA GLY A 156 -5.67 7.06 -16.38
C GLY A 156 -6.41 6.47 -15.18
N LEU A 157 -5.87 5.43 -14.52
CA LEU A 157 -6.56 4.83 -13.37
C LEU A 157 -6.65 5.81 -12.20
N TYR A 158 -5.58 6.57 -11.95
CA TYR A 158 -5.56 7.66 -10.97
C TYR A 158 -5.92 8.99 -11.63
N ARG A 159 -6.85 9.72 -11.03
CA ARG A 159 -7.37 11.01 -11.53
C ARG A 159 -6.56 12.20 -10.99
N TYR A 160 -5.23 12.09 -11.02
CA TYR A 160 -4.31 13.15 -10.63
C TYR A 160 -3.63 13.76 -11.86
N CYS A 161 -3.18 15.01 -11.75
CA CYS A 161 -2.37 15.63 -12.80
C CYS A 161 -1.01 14.94 -12.91
N ALA A 162 -0.71 14.38 -14.08
CA ALA A 162 0.59 13.74 -14.34
C ALA A 162 1.69 14.80 -14.47
N LEU A 163 2.89 14.45 -13.99
CA LEU A 163 4.11 15.20 -14.19
C LEU A 163 4.56 15.11 -15.67
N PRO A 164 5.43 16.02 -16.14
CA PRO A 164 6.04 15.88 -17.47
C PRO A 164 6.78 14.54 -17.61
N PRO A 165 6.71 13.85 -18.77
CA PRO A 165 7.34 12.54 -18.98
C PRO A 165 8.80 12.47 -18.54
N GLU A 166 9.58 13.53 -18.79
CA GLU A 166 11.00 13.60 -18.44
C GLU A 166 11.23 13.59 -16.93
N VAL A 167 10.30 14.19 -16.18
CA VAL A 167 10.32 14.20 -14.70
C VAL A 167 9.90 12.83 -14.18
N ILE A 168 8.92 12.17 -14.79
CA ILE A 168 8.48 10.83 -14.41
C ILE A 168 9.62 9.83 -14.56
N VAL A 169 10.30 9.86 -15.71
CA VAL A 169 11.44 8.99 -16.02
C VAL A 169 12.60 9.26 -15.05
N ARG A 170 12.91 10.53 -14.78
CA ARG A 170 13.92 10.89 -13.79
C ARG A 170 13.59 10.38 -12.40
N ASN A 171 12.37 10.61 -11.92
CA ASN A 171 11.90 10.09 -10.63
C ASN A 171 12.08 8.57 -10.52
N ALA A 172 11.82 7.84 -11.60
CA ALA A 172 12.01 6.40 -11.61
C ALA A 172 13.50 6.00 -11.58
N LEU A 173 14.32 6.59 -12.45
CA LEU A 173 15.74 6.25 -12.59
C LEU A 173 16.58 6.63 -11.38
N ASP A 174 16.30 7.77 -10.74
CA ASP A 174 17.05 8.27 -9.57
C ASP A 174 16.95 7.32 -8.36
N HIS A 175 15.95 6.43 -8.33
CA HIS A 175 15.73 5.46 -7.27
C HIS A 175 16.18 4.04 -7.61
N VAL A 176 16.74 3.80 -8.79
CA VAL A 176 17.24 2.46 -9.17
C VAL A 176 18.37 2.04 -8.23
N GLY A 177 18.27 0.84 -7.67
CA GLY A 177 19.22 0.28 -6.71
C GLY A 177 18.86 0.54 -5.25
N SER A 178 17.87 1.37 -4.94
CA SER A 178 17.38 1.54 -3.56
C SER A 178 16.77 0.23 -3.02
N ARG A 179 17.05 -0.10 -1.76
CA ARG A 179 16.65 -1.36 -1.11
C ARG A 179 16.19 -1.16 0.34
N ASP A 180 15.37 -2.10 0.81
CA ASP A 180 14.99 -2.27 2.22
C ASP A 180 14.63 -0.96 2.94
N ARG A 181 15.45 -0.53 3.90
CA ARG A 181 15.21 0.63 4.79
C ARG A 181 15.21 1.98 4.05
N GLU A 182 15.75 2.02 2.84
CA GLU A 182 15.77 3.24 2.02
C GLU A 182 14.49 3.42 1.21
N LEU A 183 13.60 2.41 1.20
CA LEU A 183 12.37 2.47 0.44
C LEU A 183 11.30 3.31 1.12
N TYR A 184 10.73 4.21 0.34
CA TYR A 184 9.58 5.02 0.75
C TYR A 184 8.24 4.46 0.27
N TRP A 185 8.20 3.28 -0.36
CA TRP A 185 6.97 2.69 -0.92
C TRP A 185 6.84 1.23 -0.53
N ARG A 186 5.64 0.80 -0.13
CA ARG A 186 5.39 -0.61 0.25
C ARG A 186 5.23 -1.56 -0.92
N ASN A 187 4.78 -1.05 -2.06
CA ASN A 187 4.42 -1.86 -3.21
C ASN A 187 4.70 -1.11 -4.52
N SER A 188 4.70 -1.85 -5.62
CA SER A 188 5.06 -1.35 -6.95
C SER A 188 4.11 -0.28 -7.48
N GLU A 189 2.83 -0.37 -7.13
CA GLU A 189 1.82 0.60 -7.54
C GLU A 189 2.07 1.97 -6.90
N CYS A 190 2.32 2.00 -5.59
CA CYS A 190 2.67 3.24 -4.88
C CYS A 190 3.92 3.90 -5.47
N PHE A 191 4.96 3.12 -5.77
CA PHE A 191 6.18 3.63 -6.40
C PHE A 191 5.91 4.22 -7.79
N ALA A 192 5.24 3.47 -8.65
CA ALA A 192 4.95 3.89 -10.03
C ALA A 192 4.02 5.12 -10.06
N ALA A 193 2.97 5.12 -9.25
CA ALA A 193 2.05 6.24 -9.13
C ALA A 193 2.75 7.48 -8.54
N TRP A 194 3.63 7.33 -7.56
CA TRP A 194 4.45 8.45 -7.07
C TRP A 194 5.34 9.02 -8.17
N CYS A 195 6.01 8.18 -8.97
CA CYS A 195 6.84 8.66 -10.08
C CYS A 195 6.03 9.53 -11.04
N ARG A 196 4.78 9.12 -11.34
CA ARG A 196 3.90 9.83 -12.28
C ARG A 196 3.27 11.11 -11.71
N PHE A 197 2.86 11.11 -10.44
CA PHE A 197 2.01 12.16 -9.88
C PHE A 197 2.71 13.02 -8.81
N GLY A 198 3.85 12.57 -8.26
CA GLY A 198 4.63 13.30 -7.25
C GLY A 198 3.94 13.45 -5.89
N LYS A 199 2.83 12.75 -5.67
CA LYS A 199 1.96 12.86 -4.48
C LYS A 199 2.57 12.13 -3.28
N ARG A 200 2.70 12.82 -2.15
CA ARG A 200 3.32 12.27 -0.92
C ARG A 200 2.52 11.12 -0.32
N GLU A 201 1.22 11.06 -0.60
CA GLU A 201 0.26 10.08 -0.12
C GLU A 201 0.60 8.65 -0.58
N PHE A 202 1.37 8.51 -1.66
CA PHE A 202 1.88 7.21 -2.09
C PHE A 202 3.08 6.72 -1.28
N LYS A 203 3.73 7.58 -0.48
CA LYS A 203 4.86 7.19 0.35
C LYS A 203 4.41 6.62 1.70
N ILE A 204 5.21 5.72 2.26
CA ILE A 204 5.05 5.19 3.62
C ILE A 204 5.01 6.35 4.60
N GLY A 205 3.95 6.43 5.40
CA GLY A 205 3.78 7.53 6.37
C GLY A 205 3.58 8.91 5.71
N GLY A 206 3.21 8.95 4.43
CA GLY A 206 2.98 10.18 3.68
C GLY A 206 1.82 11.03 4.21
N GLU A 207 0.87 10.39 4.90
CA GLU A 207 -0.34 11.00 5.47
C GLU A 207 -0.42 10.85 6.99
N ILE A 208 -1.06 11.83 7.63
CA ILE A 208 -1.23 11.87 9.09
C ILE A 208 -2.52 11.14 9.48
N ARG A 209 -2.41 10.15 10.36
CA ARG A 209 -3.51 9.28 10.81
C ARG A 209 -4.16 9.82 12.09
N ILE A 210 -5.06 10.81 11.98
CA ILE A 210 -5.78 11.44 13.13
C ILE A 210 -7.18 10.81 13.32
N GLY A 211 -7.34 9.51 13.08
CA GLY A 211 -8.59 8.77 13.33
C GLY A 211 -9.75 9.04 12.36
N LYS A 212 -9.71 10.10 11.53
CA LYS A 212 -10.67 10.29 10.43
C LYS A 212 -10.41 9.29 9.31
N GLN A 213 -11.46 8.80 8.67
CA GLN A 213 -11.38 7.94 7.48
C GLN A 213 -11.82 8.70 6.22
N PRO A 214 -10.94 9.50 5.59
CA PRO A 214 -11.32 10.31 4.44
C PRO A 214 -11.42 9.49 3.15
N TYR A 215 -10.88 8.27 3.10
CA TYR A 215 -10.90 7.45 1.90
C TYR A 215 -12.02 6.42 1.92
N ARG A 216 -12.67 6.24 0.78
CA ARG A 216 -13.71 5.22 0.58
C ARG A 216 -13.38 4.37 -0.64
N LEU A 217 -13.25 3.06 -0.45
CA LEU A 217 -13.12 2.07 -1.53
C LEU A 217 -14.50 1.51 -1.83
N LYS A 218 -15.01 1.78 -3.03
CA LYS A 218 -16.26 1.23 -3.51
C LYS A 218 -15.98 0.06 -4.46
N LEU A 219 -16.34 -1.14 -4.05
CA LEU A 219 -16.24 -2.39 -4.81
C LEU A 219 -17.54 -2.62 -5.57
N LEU A 220 -17.47 -2.86 -6.87
CA LEU A 220 -18.63 -3.13 -7.73
C LEU A 220 -18.63 -4.60 -8.18
N PHE A 221 -19.70 -5.32 -7.83
CA PHE A 221 -19.90 -6.71 -8.24
C PHE A 221 -20.91 -6.81 -9.38
N SER A 222 -21.97 -5.99 -9.31
CA SER A 222 -23.00 -5.78 -10.33
C SER A 222 -23.64 -4.40 -10.14
N GLU A 223 -24.47 -3.95 -11.08
CA GLU A 223 -25.19 -2.66 -10.98
C GLU A 223 -25.95 -2.48 -9.66
N LYS A 224 -26.43 -3.58 -9.08
CA LYS A 224 -27.23 -3.58 -7.84
C LYS A 224 -26.44 -3.97 -6.59
N LYS A 225 -25.26 -4.57 -6.75
CA LYS A 225 -24.44 -5.07 -5.64
C LYS A 225 -23.10 -4.35 -5.62
N ASN A 226 -22.95 -3.44 -4.66
CA ASN A 226 -21.69 -2.77 -4.34
C ASN A 226 -21.44 -2.81 -2.83
N HIS A 227 -20.16 -2.68 -2.45
CA HIS A 227 -19.73 -2.62 -1.06
C HIS A 227 -18.77 -1.45 -0.88
N VAL A 228 -18.82 -0.78 0.27
CA VAL A 228 -17.98 0.39 0.56
C VAL A 228 -17.20 0.14 1.85
N LEU A 229 -15.88 0.32 1.76
CA LEU A 229 -14.95 0.24 2.89
C LEU A 229 -14.31 1.61 3.12
N GLU A 230 -14.07 1.97 4.38
CA GLU A 230 -13.51 3.28 4.77
C GLU A 230 -12.11 3.15 5.37
N PHE A 231 -11.22 4.06 5.00
CA PHE A 231 -9.79 4.01 5.35
C PHE A 231 -9.25 5.38 5.76
N GLN A 232 -8.24 5.35 6.63
CA GLN A 232 -7.58 6.56 7.13
C GLN A 232 -6.54 7.11 6.15
N SER A 233 -5.98 6.27 5.29
CA SER A 233 -4.92 6.66 4.36
C SER A 233 -5.05 5.99 3.00
N LEU A 234 -4.52 6.63 1.96
CA LEU A 234 -4.45 6.09 0.60
C LEU A 234 -3.67 4.77 0.56
N GLU A 235 -2.61 4.68 1.36
CA GLU A 235 -1.78 3.48 1.51
C GLU A 235 -2.62 2.26 1.91
N ASP A 236 -3.48 2.39 2.93
CA ASP A 236 -4.31 1.29 3.41
C ASP A 236 -5.34 0.86 2.35
N VAL A 237 -5.92 1.82 1.63
CA VAL A 237 -6.87 1.54 0.53
C VAL A 237 -6.20 0.75 -0.59
N ILE A 238 -4.99 1.17 -0.99
CA ILE A 238 -4.24 0.49 -2.05
C ILE A 238 -3.90 -0.94 -1.63
N MET A 239 -3.52 -1.15 -0.36
CA MET A 239 -3.27 -2.49 0.18
C MET A 239 -4.51 -3.38 0.10
N GLU A 240 -5.67 -2.87 0.50
CA GLU A 240 -6.93 -3.63 0.41
C GLU A 240 -7.31 -3.92 -1.04
N LYS A 241 -7.22 -2.91 -1.93
CA LYS A 241 -7.47 -3.08 -3.37
C LYS A 241 -6.59 -4.21 -3.94
N ARG A 242 -5.30 -4.17 -3.63
CA ARG A 242 -4.34 -5.16 -4.12
C ARG A 242 -4.63 -6.56 -3.59
N ARG A 243 -5.07 -6.70 -2.33
CA ARG A 243 -5.53 -7.97 -1.77
C ARG A 243 -6.74 -8.50 -2.56
N ASN A 244 -7.71 -7.63 -2.83
CA ASN A 244 -8.90 -7.98 -3.62
C ASN A 244 -8.54 -8.41 -5.05
N ASP A 245 -7.59 -7.71 -5.68
CA ASP A 245 -7.05 -8.07 -7.00
C ASP A 245 -6.36 -9.44 -6.98
N GLN A 246 -5.71 -9.80 -5.86
CA GLN A 246 -5.02 -11.08 -5.72
C GLN A 246 -6.01 -12.25 -5.58
N ILE A 247 -7.01 -12.12 -4.72
CA ILE A 247 -7.93 -13.23 -4.42
C ILE A 247 -9.04 -13.39 -5.46
N GLY A 248 -9.33 -12.34 -6.23
CA GLY A 248 -10.31 -12.37 -7.32
C GLY A 248 -11.72 -11.98 -6.88
N LYS A 249 -12.54 -11.56 -7.85
CA LYS A 249 -13.89 -11.03 -7.64
C LYS A 249 -14.80 -12.01 -6.90
N ASP A 250 -14.75 -13.29 -7.27
CA ASP A 250 -15.63 -14.31 -6.68
C ASP A 250 -15.29 -14.57 -5.21
N ALA A 251 -13.99 -14.65 -4.88
CA ALA A 251 -13.53 -14.83 -3.50
C ALA A 251 -13.91 -13.63 -2.62
N VAL A 252 -13.68 -12.40 -3.09
CA VAL A 252 -14.12 -11.18 -2.38
C VAL A 252 -15.64 -11.21 -2.15
N MET A 253 -16.41 -11.60 -3.16
CA MET A 253 -17.87 -11.67 -3.03
C MET A 253 -18.30 -12.69 -1.97
N GLN A 254 -17.61 -13.82 -1.87
CA GLN A 254 -17.87 -14.86 -0.89
C GLN A 254 -17.47 -14.42 0.54
N GLU A 255 -16.33 -13.76 0.71
CA GLU A 255 -15.91 -13.20 2.01
C GLU A 255 -16.94 -12.20 2.55
N LEU A 256 -17.41 -11.28 1.70
CA LEU A 256 -18.43 -10.31 2.08
C LEU A 256 -19.79 -10.95 2.39
N ALA A 257 -20.17 -12.01 1.68
CA ALA A 257 -21.40 -12.74 1.96
C ALA A 257 -21.36 -13.43 3.33
N ASN A 258 -20.22 -14.03 3.69
CA ASN A 258 -20.03 -14.68 4.98
C ASN A 258 -20.12 -13.65 6.12
N HIS A 259 -19.48 -12.48 5.98
CA HIS A 259 -19.57 -11.41 6.98
C HIS A 259 -21.00 -10.91 7.20
N LEU A 260 -21.78 -10.76 6.12
CA LEU A 260 -23.18 -10.35 6.22
C LEU A 260 -24.04 -11.40 6.95
N ASN A 261 -23.87 -12.68 6.63
CA ASN A 261 -24.63 -13.77 7.25
C ASN A 261 -24.32 -13.90 8.75
N THR A 262 -23.04 -13.79 9.14
CA THR A 262 -22.65 -13.80 10.56
C THR A 262 -23.26 -12.63 11.35
N THR A 263 -23.37 -11.43 10.77
CA THR A 263 -24.09 -10.32 11.43
C THR A 263 -25.60 -10.51 11.55
N HIS A 264 -26.21 -11.33 10.69
CA HIS A 264 -27.64 -11.66 10.78
C HIS A 264 -27.90 -12.70 11.88
N GLU A 265 -27.04 -13.73 12.00
CA GLU A 265 -27.12 -14.74 13.06
C GLU A 265 -26.94 -14.12 14.46
N ILE A 266 -25.99 -13.20 14.63
CA ILE A 266 -25.78 -12.50 15.92
C ILE A 266 -26.98 -11.62 16.31
N LYS A 267 -27.72 -11.08 15.33
CA LYS A 267 -28.93 -10.28 15.61
C LYS A 267 -30.10 -11.16 16.01
N GLU A 268 -30.28 -12.34 15.42
CA GLU A 268 -31.36 -13.25 15.78
C GLU A 268 -31.19 -13.81 17.21
N ASP A 269 -29.96 -14.09 17.64
CA ASP A 269 -29.66 -14.52 19.01
C ASP A 269 -29.91 -13.44 20.08
N HIS A 270 -29.91 -12.15 19.69
CA HIS A 270 -30.21 -11.03 20.60
C HIS A 270 -31.70 -10.72 20.73
N PHE A 271 -32.56 -11.26 19.87
CA PHE A 271 -34.03 -11.13 19.96
C PHE A 271 -34.72 -12.40 20.50
N ALA A 272 -33.94 -13.44 20.83
CA ALA A 272 -34.42 -14.70 21.38
C ALA A 272 -34.02 -14.89 22.86
N ASN A 273 -34.17 -13.84 23.69
CA ASN A 273 -34.17 -13.95 25.15
C ASN A 273 -35.19 -12.99 25.79
#